data_AF-A0A2V9XEW4-F1
#
_entry.id   AF-A0A2V9XEW4-F1
#
_cell.length_a   1.000
_cell.length_b   1.000
_cell.length_c   1.000
_cell.angle_alpha   90.00
_cell.angle_beta   90.00
_cell.angle_gamma   90.00
#
_symmetry.space_group_name_H-M   'P 1'
#
loop_
_entity.id
_entity.type
_entity.pdbx_description
1 polymer ?
#
loop_
_entity_poly.entity_id
_entity_poly.type
_entity_poly.pdbx_seq_one_letter_code
_entity_poly.pdbx_strand_id
1 'polypeptide(L)'
;KTAVCTPKVLVLCRGNGTPDFGNSRKEKGKYIPGGYTLQARLNMISGALSIIEDLKQSKGIDVVEDVIHDYANYFYPYIKDQLSLPLRDYYELYRAYGRLGFARYPLYHVYFFVGYILGEKRFDFLTGIVRRQLGRTPRLGHLY
;
A
#
# COMPACT_ATOMS: atom_id res chain seq x y z
N LYS A 1 -5.15 -29.55 -3.30
CA LYS A 1 -5.50 -28.11 -3.13
C LYS A 1 -6.70 -28.05 -2.19
N THR A 2 -6.49 -27.69 -0.94
CA THR A 2 -7.55 -27.61 0.06
C THR A 2 -7.60 -26.17 0.53
N ALA A 3 -8.53 -25.38 -0.01
CA ALA A 3 -8.76 -24.02 0.46
C ALA A 3 -9.77 -24.09 1.62
N VAL A 4 -9.40 -23.57 2.78
CA VAL A 4 -10.33 -23.40 3.90
C VAL A 4 -11.07 -22.09 3.68
N CYS A 5 -12.39 -22.17 3.55
CA CYS A 5 -13.30 -21.03 3.40
C CYS A 5 -14.26 -21.00 4.59
N THR A 6 -14.56 -19.82 5.11
CA THR A 6 -15.63 -19.60 6.07
C THR A 6 -16.61 -18.56 5.54
N PRO A 7 -17.94 -18.81 5.59
CA PRO A 7 -18.94 -17.81 5.20
C PRO A 7 -19.09 -16.71 6.25
N LYS A 8 -18.45 -16.85 7.41
CA LYS A 8 -18.53 -15.89 8.51
C LYS A 8 -17.59 -14.72 8.26
N VAL A 9 -18.14 -13.51 8.22
CA VAL A 9 -17.34 -12.28 8.23
C VAL A 9 -16.51 -12.25 9.52
N LEU A 10 -15.20 -12.47 9.40
CA LEU A 10 -14.28 -12.47 10.55
C LEU A 10 -13.96 -11.05 11.01
N VAL A 11 -13.87 -10.10 10.07
CA VAL A 11 -13.58 -8.69 10.33
C VAL A 11 -14.37 -7.82 9.35
N LEU A 12 -15.03 -6.77 9.86
CA LEU A 12 -15.69 -5.75 9.05
C LEU A 12 -14.97 -4.41 9.24
N CYS A 13 -14.06 -4.07 8.33
CA CYS A 13 -13.39 -2.77 8.34
C CYS A 13 -14.27 -1.73 7.63
N ARG A 14 -14.91 -0.84 8.39
CA ARG A 14 -15.59 0.35 7.84
C ARG A 14 -14.61 1.52 7.81
N GLY A 15 -14.63 2.34 6.75
CA GLY A 15 -13.64 3.40 6.50
C GLY A 15 -13.60 4.56 7.52
N ASN A 16 -14.43 4.51 8.54
CA ASN A 16 -14.58 5.47 9.63
C ASN A 16 -14.06 4.94 10.99
N GLY A 17 -13.49 3.74 11.03
CA GLY A 17 -12.82 3.23 12.22
C GLY A 17 -11.44 3.85 12.42
N THR A 18 -11.11 4.23 13.65
CA THR A 18 -9.75 4.62 14.03
C THR A 18 -8.85 3.37 14.06
N PRO A 19 -7.60 3.45 13.54
CA PRO A 19 -6.65 2.36 13.65
C PRO A 19 -6.42 1.95 15.11
N ASP A 20 -6.40 0.64 15.37
CA ASP A 20 -6.20 0.08 16.72
C ASP A 20 -4.71 -0.10 17.10
N PHE A 21 -3.79 0.21 16.16
CA PHE A 21 -2.34 0.10 16.39
C PHE A 21 -1.86 1.06 17.47
N GLY A 22 -0.97 0.59 18.36
CA GLY A 22 -0.38 1.42 19.42
C GLY A 22 -1.09 1.33 20.75
N ASN A 23 -2.25 0.65 20.84
CA ASN A 23 -2.96 0.44 22.09
C ASN A 23 -2.31 -0.64 22.98
N SER A 24 -1.54 -1.57 22.41
CA SER A 24 -0.88 -2.62 23.19
C SER A 24 0.42 -2.16 23.83
N ARG A 25 0.78 -2.73 24.99
CA ARG A 25 2.04 -2.39 25.70
C ARG A 25 3.29 -2.61 24.84
N LYS A 26 3.27 -3.61 23.95
CA LYS A 26 4.40 -3.96 23.07
C LYS A 26 4.57 -3.02 21.86
N GLU A 27 3.56 -2.19 21.59
CA GLU A 27 3.51 -1.25 20.46
C GLU A 27 3.79 0.20 20.86
N LYS A 28 3.84 0.49 22.17
CA LYS A 28 4.21 1.81 22.68
C LYS A 28 5.60 2.22 22.15
N GLY A 29 5.69 3.41 21.59
CA GLY A 29 6.90 3.93 20.95
C GLY A 29 7.13 3.49 19.51
N LYS A 30 6.32 2.57 18.98
CA LYS A 30 6.36 2.14 17.57
C LYS A 30 5.22 2.72 16.74
N TYR A 31 4.03 2.82 17.34
CA TYR A 31 2.82 3.32 16.69
C TYR A 31 2.18 4.42 17.54
N ILE A 32 1.46 5.33 16.87
CA ILE A 32 0.65 6.36 17.52
C ILE A 32 -0.81 5.87 17.47
N PRO A 33 -1.48 5.68 18.63
CA PRO A 33 -2.88 5.29 18.68
C PRO A 33 -3.77 6.17 17.80
N GLY A 34 -4.65 5.54 17.01
CA GLY A 34 -5.61 6.23 16.17
C GLY A 34 -5.04 6.87 14.90
N GLY A 35 -3.75 6.66 14.58
CA GLY A 35 -3.12 7.23 13.38
C GLY A 35 -2.29 6.21 12.59
N TYR A 36 -2.09 6.49 11.30
CA TYR A 36 -1.11 5.80 10.48
C TYR A 36 0.16 6.67 10.38
N THR A 37 1.23 6.27 11.07
CA THR A 37 2.51 6.98 10.95
C THR A 37 3.23 6.58 9.67
N LEU A 38 4.08 7.49 9.18
CA LEU A 38 4.96 7.24 8.02
C LEU A 38 5.75 5.94 8.19
N GLN A 39 6.36 5.77 9.37
CA GLN A 39 7.18 4.62 9.71
C GLN A 39 6.35 3.33 9.80
N ALA A 40 5.15 3.39 10.37
CA ALA A 40 4.24 2.25 10.45
C ALA A 40 3.94 1.70 9.04
N ARG A 41 3.69 2.60 8.10
CA ARG A 41 3.37 2.21 6.73
C ARG A 41 4.57 1.64 5.98
N LEU A 42 5.73 2.26 6.13
CA LEU A 42 6.99 1.71 5.61
C LEU A 42 7.29 0.32 6.18
N ASN A 43 7.11 0.13 7.48
CA ASN A 43 7.30 -1.17 8.13
C ASN A 43 6.33 -2.22 7.59
N MET A 44 5.07 -1.85 7.34
CA MET A 44 4.07 -2.76 6.78
C MET A 44 4.49 -3.25 5.38
N ILE A 45 4.88 -2.33 4.49
CA ILE A 45 5.29 -2.69 3.14
C ILE A 45 6.62 -3.43 3.14
N SER A 46 7.59 -2.99 3.95
CA SER A 46 8.86 -3.71 4.10
C SER A 46 8.66 -5.12 4.63
N GLY A 47 7.75 -5.33 5.58
CA GLY A 47 7.44 -6.66 6.12
C GLY A 47 6.73 -7.56 5.10
N ALA A 48 5.85 -6.99 4.26
CA ALA A 48 5.26 -7.72 3.15
C ALA A 48 6.35 -8.17 2.16
N LEU A 49 7.26 -7.28 1.77
CA LEU A 49 8.36 -7.61 0.86
C LEU A 49 9.32 -8.64 1.47
N SER A 50 9.62 -8.57 2.76
CA SER A 50 10.49 -9.55 3.42
C SER A 50 9.90 -10.97 3.42
N ILE A 51 8.57 -11.10 3.53
CA ILE A 51 7.90 -12.41 3.40
C ILE A 51 8.09 -12.96 1.99
N ILE A 52 7.97 -12.11 0.96
CA ILE A 52 8.17 -12.54 -0.43
C ILE A 52 9.63 -12.90 -0.71
N GLU A 53 10.58 -12.14 -0.15
CA GLU A 53 12.01 -12.47 -0.20
C GLU A 53 12.32 -13.80 0.49
N ASP A 54 11.70 -14.07 1.65
CA ASP A 54 11.84 -15.36 2.33
C ASP A 54 11.30 -16.52 1.48
N LEU A 55 10.17 -16.36 0.78
CA LEU A 55 9.66 -17.40 -0.14
C LEU A 55 10.68 -17.78 -1.22
N LYS A 56 11.41 -16.80 -1.76
CA LYS A 56 12.50 -17.05 -2.71
C LYS A 56 13.63 -17.84 -2.06
N GLN A 57 14.04 -17.47 -0.86
CA GLN A 57 15.17 -18.11 -0.18
C GLN A 57 14.84 -19.50 0.38
N SER A 58 13.65 -19.66 0.98
CA SER A 58 13.26 -20.85 1.73
C SER A 58 12.55 -21.90 0.87
N LYS A 59 11.89 -21.48 -0.22
CA LYS A 59 11.13 -22.37 -1.13
C LYS A 59 11.57 -22.30 -2.59
N GLY A 60 12.49 -21.40 -2.96
CA GLY A 60 12.91 -21.21 -4.35
C GLY A 60 11.82 -20.57 -5.24
N ILE A 61 10.77 -20.00 -4.64
CA ILE A 61 9.68 -19.36 -5.38
C ILE A 61 10.06 -17.88 -5.59
N ASP A 62 10.60 -17.56 -6.76
CA ASP A 62 11.02 -16.20 -7.09
C ASP A 62 9.90 -15.42 -7.76
N VAL A 63 9.16 -14.64 -6.96
CA VAL A 63 8.11 -13.72 -7.41
C VAL A 63 8.33 -12.30 -6.88
N VAL A 64 9.54 -11.99 -6.40
CA VAL A 64 9.85 -10.71 -5.74
C VAL A 64 9.61 -9.55 -6.69
N GLU A 65 10.13 -9.63 -7.92
CA GLU A 65 10.01 -8.55 -8.90
C GLU A 65 8.56 -8.36 -9.34
N ASP A 66 7.83 -9.45 -9.60
CA ASP A 66 6.43 -9.42 -10.02
C ASP A 66 5.54 -8.75 -8.96
N VAL A 67 5.77 -9.06 -7.67
CA VAL A 67 5.02 -8.46 -6.58
C VAL A 67 5.35 -6.97 -6.43
N ILE A 68 6.62 -6.57 -6.51
CA ILE A 68 7.00 -5.15 -6.43
C ILE A 68 6.40 -4.37 -7.62
N HIS A 69 6.42 -4.95 -8.82
CA HIS A 69 5.83 -4.36 -10.02
C HIS A 69 4.31 -4.18 -9.85
N ASP A 70 3.60 -5.21 -9.39
CA ASP A 70 2.15 -5.14 -9.15
C ASP A 70 1.81 -4.04 -8.13
N TYR A 71 2.55 -4.00 -7.02
CA TYR A 71 2.38 -2.97 -6.00
C TYR A 71 2.63 -1.57 -6.57
N ALA A 72 3.67 -1.39 -7.39
CA ALA A 72 3.95 -0.13 -8.06
C ALA A 72 2.84 0.31 -9.03
N ASN A 73 2.22 -0.65 -9.72
CA ASN A 73 1.13 -0.40 -10.67
C ASN A 73 -0.19 -0.05 -9.99
N TYR A 74 -0.32 -0.29 -8.69
CA TYR A 74 -1.49 0.06 -7.89
C TYR A 74 -1.10 0.76 -6.59
N PHE A 75 -0.20 1.74 -6.66
CA PHE A 75 0.47 2.27 -5.47
C PHE A 75 -0.40 3.18 -4.57
N TYR A 76 -1.52 3.68 -5.09
CA TYR A 76 -2.39 4.63 -4.39
C TYR A 76 -2.78 4.24 -2.94
N PRO A 77 -3.19 3.00 -2.63
CA PRO A 77 -3.57 2.59 -1.28
C PRO A 77 -2.44 2.73 -0.25
N TYR A 78 -1.18 2.77 -0.69
CA TYR A 78 -0.01 2.90 0.18
C TYR A 78 0.38 4.35 0.46
N ILE A 79 -0.27 5.32 -0.18
CA ILE A 79 0.00 6.75 0.03
C ILE A 79 -1.26 7.54 0.39
N LYS A 80 -2.46 6.97 0.18
CA LYS A 80 -3.77 7.62 0.35
C LYS A 80 -3.91 8.42 1.65
N ASP A 81 -3.60 7.80 2.78
CA ASP A 81 -3.68 8.37 4.14
C ASP A 81 -2.51 9.29 4.49
N GLN A 82 -1.55 9.45 3.57
CA GLN A 82 -0.33 10.24 3.74
C GLN A 82 -0.33 11.48 2.82
N LEU A 83 -1.40 11.71 2.04
CA LEU A 83 -1.50 12.81 1.08
C LEU A 83 -1.63 14.20 1.74
N SER A 84 -2.02 14.25 3.02
CA SER A 84 -2.11 15.50 3.78
C SER A 84 -0.81 15.90 4.47
N LEU A 85 0.27 15.12 4.29
CA LEU A 85 1.55 15.41 4.91
C LEU A 85 2.20 16.68 4.35
N PRO A 86 3.04 17.36 5.15
CA PRO A 86 3.95 18.37 4.64
C PRO A 86 4.81 17.82 3.50
N LEU A 87 5.10 18.66 2.50
CA LEU A 87 5.82 18.26 1.29
C LEU A 87 7.16 17.57 1.59
N ARG A 88 7.87 18.04 2.64
CA ARG A 88 9.13 17.42 3.07
C ARG A 88 8.95 15.97 3.50
N ASP A 89 8.00 15.73 4.40
CA ASP A 89 7.75 14.39 4.97
C ASP A 89 7.23 13.44 3.89
N TYR A 90 6.38 13.96 3.00
CA TYR A 90 5.90 13.24 1.84
C TYR A 90 7.05 12.89 0.88
N TYR A 91 7.98 13.81 0.62
CA TYR A 91 9.17 13.51 -0.19
C TYR A 91 10.15 12.53 0.50
N GLU A 92 10.23 12.54 1.83
CA GLU A 92 10.97 11.51 2.57
C GLU A 92 10.32 10.14 2.41
N LEU A 93 8.98 10.06 2.44
CA LEU A 93 8.22 8.85 2.14
C LEU A 93 8.49 8.33 0.72
N TYR A 94 8.50 9.23 -0.28
CA TYR A 94 8.89 8.91 -1.65
C TYR A 94 10.27 8.25 -1.73
N ARG A 95 11.27 8.85 -1.09
CA ARG A 95 12.62 8.29 -1.11
C ARG A 95 12.69 6.96 -0.38
N ALA A 96 11.95 6.81 0.73
CA ALA A 96 11.91 5.58 1.49
C ALA A 96 11.28 4.42 0.70
N TYR A 97 10.15 4.63 0.03
CA TYR A 97 9.58 3.64 -0.88
C TYR A 97 10.49 3.36 -2.07
N GLY A 98 11.14 4.39 -2.62
CA GLY A 98 12.12 4.20 -3.69
C GLY A 98 13.24 3.22 -3.31
N ARG A 99 13.74 3.30 -2.07
CA ARG A 99 14.75 2.37 -1.52
C ARG A 99 14.23 0.94 -1.36
N LEU A 100 12.93 0.72 -1.25
CA LEU A 100 12.30 -0.62 -1.25
C LEU A 100 12.17 -1.22 -2.66
N GLY A 101 12.65 -0.52 -3.70
CA GLY A 101 12.68 -1.03 -5.07
C GLY A 101 11.64 -0.43 -6.00
N PHE A 102 10.66 0.33 -5.49
CA PHE A 102 9.56 0.88 -6.29
C PHE A 102 10.01 1.96 -7.31
N ALA A 103 11.14 2.62 -7.08
CA ALA A 103 11.61 3.73 -7.92
C ALA A 103 11.89 3.35 -9.39
N ARG A 104 12.06 2.06 -9.69
CA ARG A 104 12.26 1.58 -11.07
C ARG A 104 10.99 1.60 -11.92
N TYR A 105 9.82 1.68 -11.29
CA TYR A 105 8.53 1.58 -11.97
C TYR A 105 7.90 2.95 -12.24
N PRO A 106 7.55 3.28 -13.50
CA PRO A 106 6.97 4.58 -13.84
C PRO A 106 5.67 4.90 -13.10
N LEU A 107 4.78 3.91 -12.95
CA LEU A 107 3.48 4.11 -12.32
C LEU A 107 3.58 4.48 -10.84
N TYR A 108 4.62 4.00 -10.14
CA TYR A 108 4.90 4.42 -8.77
C TYR A 108 5.05 5.95 -8.67
N HIS A 109 5.85 6.55 -9.56
CA HIS A 109 6.04 8.01 -9.61
C HIS A 109 4.74 8.74 -9.92
N VAL A 110 3.98 8.24 -10.90
CA VAL A 110 2.69 8.82 -11.30
C VAL A 110 1.72 8.85 -10.11
N TYR A 111 1.55 7.73 -9.43
CA TYR A 111 0.70 7.67 -8.24
C TYR A 111 1.16 8.65 -7.17
N PHE A 112 2.47 8.72 -6.93
CA PHE A 112 3.03 9.57 -5.89
C PHE A 112 2.74 11.06 -6.14
N PHE A 113 3.02 11.55 -7.33
CA PHE A 113 2.84 12.96 -7.69
C PHE A 113 1.36 13.31 -7.92
N VAL A 114 0.63 12.52 -8.69
CA VAL A 114 -0.79 12.76 -8.97
C VAL A 114 -1.61 12.65 -7.69
N GLY A 115 -1.30 11.68 -6.83
CA GLY A 115 -1.92 11.52 -5.52
C GLY A 115 -1.78 12.77 -4.66
N TYR A 116 -0.57 13.34 -4.58
CA TYR A 116 -0.32 14.54 -3.76
C TYR A 116 -1.02 15.78 -4.29
N ILE A 117 -0.97 16.01 -5.61
CA ILE A 117 -1.59 17.19 -6.24
C ILE A 117 -3.11 17.16 -6.11
N LEU A 118 -3.72 15.98 -6.30
CA LEU A 118 -5.16 15.83 -6.23
C LEU A 118 -5.68 15.76 -4.79
N GLY A 119 -4.89 15.18 -3.88
CA GLY A 119 -5.34 14.77 -2.57
C GLY A 119 -6.32 13.60 -2.63
N GLU A 120 -6.68 13.09 -1.46
CA GLU A 120 -7.47 11.87 -1.29
C GLU A 120 -8.81 11.92 -2.04
N LYS A 121 -9.64 12.93 -1.75
CA LYS A 121 -11.03 13.01 -2.24
C LYS A 121 -11.13 13.06 -3.76
N ARG A 122 -10.25 13.83 -4.42
CA ARG A 122 -10.27 13.98 -5.88
C ARG A 122 -9.75 12.72 -6.55
N PHE A 123 -8.73 12.09 -5.98
CA PHE A 123 -8.19 10.83 -6.51
C PHE A 123 -9.21 9.68 -6.38
N ASP A 124 -9.88 9.55 -5.24
CA ASP A 124 -10.99 8.60 -5.04
C ASP A 124 -12.12 8.85 -6.04
N PHE A 125 -12.47 10.11 -6.30
CA PHE A 125 -13.49 10.45 -7.29
C PHE A 125 -13.09 10.02 -8.71
N LEU A 126 -11.85 10.32 -9.14
CA LEU A 126 -11.35 9.93 -10.46
C LEU A 126 -11.29 8.41 -10.61
N THR A 127 -10.76 7.70 -9.62
CA THR A 127 -10.73 6.22 -9.66
C THR A 127 -12.13 5.64 -9.66
N GLY A 128 -13.08 6.27 -8.98
CA GLY A 128 -14.50 5.93 -9.03
C GLY A 128 -15.10 6.08 -10.44
N ILE A 129 -14.82 7.17 -11.14
CA ILE A 129 -15.26 7.37 -12.54
C ILE A 129 -14.67 6.29 -13.44
N VAL A 130 -13.35 6.08 -13.36
CA VAL A 130 -12.64 5.11 -14.20
C VAL A 130 -13.21 3.70 -13.99
N ARG A 131 -13.43 3.29 -12.73
CA ARG A 131 -14.02 1.98 -12.41
C ARG A 131 -15.45 1.84 -12.92
N ARG A 132 -16.28 2.89 -12.83
CA ARG A 132 -17.65 2.87 -13.35
C ARG A 132 -17.68 2.75 -14.87
N GLN A 133 -16.79 3.44 -15.57
CA GLN A 133 -16.71 3.37 -17.04
C GLN A 133 -16.21 2.01 -17.53
N LEU A 134 -15.25 1.41 -16.83
CA LEU A 134 -14.65 0.14 -17.24
C LEU A 134 -15.43 -1.09 -16.76
N GLY A 135 -16.28 -0.95 -15.73
CA GLY A 135 -16.95 -2.08 -15.06
C GLY A 135 -15.99 -3.03 -14.32
N ARG A 136 -14.71 -2.68 -14.22
CA ARG A 136 -13.63 -3.46 -13.58
C ARG A 136 -12.50 -2.55 -13.14
N THR A 137 -11.59 -3.07 -12.30
CA THR A 137 -10.32 -2.38 -12.02
C THR A 137 -9.48 -2.33 -13.29
N PRO A 138 -8.92 -1.16 -13.67
CA PRO A 138 -8.01 -1.07 -14.80
C PRO A 138 -6.83 -2.02 -14.59
N ARG A 139 -6.45 -2.77 -15.63
CA ARG A 139 -5.21 -3.55 -15.59
C ARG A 139 -4.07 -2.64 -16.01
N LEU A 140 -3.37 -2.09 -15.03
CA LEU A 140 -2.20 -1.26 -15.25
C LEU A 140 -0.97 -2.18 -15.20
N GLY A 141 -0.25 -2.27 -16.31
CA GLY A 141 0.92 -3.15 -16.49
C GLY A 141 0.62 -4.49 -17.19
N HIS A 142 1.69 -5.13 -17.68
CA HIS A 142 1.67 -6.52 -18.13
C HIS A 142 2.07 -7.41 -16.96
N LEU A 143 1.08 -7.98 -16.29
CA LEU A 143 1.28 -9.09 -15.37
C LEU A 143 1.01 -10.37 -16.17
N TYR A 144 2.06 -11.12 -16.48
CA TYR A 144 2.01 -12.40 -17.17
C TYR A 144 2.82 -13.44 -16.42
#